data_AF-G9K506-F1
#
_entry.id   AF-G9K506-F1
#
_cell.length_a   1.000
_cell.length_b   1.000
_cell.length_c   1.000
_cell.angle_alpha   90.00
_cell.angle_beta   90.00
_cell.angle_gamma   90.00
#
_symmetry.space_group_name_H-M   'P 1'
#
loop_
_entity.id
_entity.type
_entity.pdbx_description
1 polymer ?
#
loop_
_entity_poly.entity_id
_entity_poly.type
_entity_poly.pdbx_seq_one_letter_code
_entity_poly.pdbx_strand_id
1 'polypeptide(L)'
;ASVSTVQLWISGILAILRVLISQSTEDIVLSRIQELSFSPYLICCPVINRLRDGDSTSTPEEHSEGRQIKSLPEETFSRFLLQLVGILLEDIVTKQLKVEMSEQQHTFYCQELGTLLMCLIHIFKSGMFRRITAAASRLFTVDSTDSSFYGLERLNARARVRAMVPTHPALVLLWCQILLLVSHTDYRWWAEVQQTPRRRSLSSTKSLSPQMPGEEEDPGAACKLGMCNREIVRRGALILFCDYVCQNLHDSEHLTWLIVNHIQDLISLSHEPPVQDFISAVHRNSAASGLFIQAIQSRCENLSTPTTLKKTLQCLEGIHLSQSGAV
;
A
#
# COMPACT_ATOMS: atom_id res chain seq x y z
N ALA A 1 -16.14 -8.00 23.34
CA ALA A 1 -16.88 -8.99 22.51
C ALA A 1 -16.05 -10.27 22.30
N SER A 2 -16.69 -11.44 22.15
CA SER A 2 -15.97 -12.70 21.89
C SER A 2 -15.38 -12.73 20.48
N VAL A 3 -14.19 -13.31 20.34
CA VAL A 3 -13.47 -13.45 19.05
C VAL A 3 -14.34 -14.17 18.00
N SER A 4 -15.04 -15.21 18.40
CA SER A 4 -15.91 -15.99 17.50
C SER A 4 -17.11 -15.20 17.00
N THR A 5 -17.68 -14.30 17.81
CA THR A 5 -18.80 -13.44 17.37
C THR A 5 -18.35 -12.48 16.26
N VAL A 6 -17.15 -11.91 16.39
CA VAL A 6 -16.62 -10.98 15.39
C VAL A 6 -16.30 -11.72 14.08
N GLN A 7 -15.72 -12.93 14.14
CA GLN A 7 -15.49 -13.76 12.95
C GLN A 7 -16.79 -14.09 12.21
N LEU A 8 -17.81 -14.57 12.91
CA LEU A 8 -19.09 -14.92 12.27
C LEU A 8 -19.74 -13.71 11.61
N TRP A 9 -19.65 -12.54 12.26
CA TRP A 9 -20.17 -11.29 11.70
C TRP A 9 -19.42 -10.87 10.44
N ILE A 10 -18.09 -10.90 10.45
CA ILE A 10 -17.26 -10.53 9.30
C ILE A 10 -17.43 -11.52 8.15
N SER A 11 -17.41 -12.82 8.42
CA SER A 11 -17.66 -13.84 7.40
C SER A 11 -19.03 -13.68 6.76
N GLY A 12 -20.06 -13.33 7.52
CA GLY A 12 -21.39 -13.03 7.00
C GLY A 12 -21.39 -11.82 6.07
N ILE A 13 -20.71 -10.74 6.47
CA ILE A 13 -20.55 -9.54 5.64
C ILE A 13 -19.81 -9.87 4.35
N LEU A 14 -18.72 -10.63 4.42
CA LEU A 14 -17.92 -10.98 3.23
C LEU A 14 -18.70 -11.83 2.23
N ALA A 15 -19.52 -12.77 2.72
CA ALA A 15 -20.40 -13.56 1.86
C ALA A 15 -21.41 -12.66 1.12
N ILE A 16 -22.06 -11.75 1.84
CA ILE A 16 -23.02 -10.79 1.25
C ILE A 16 -22.30 -9.85 0.28
N LEU A 17 -21.16 -9.28 0.67
CA LEU A 17 -20.38 -8.37 -0.15
C LEU A 17 -19.98 -9.02 -1.49
N ARG A 18 -19.55 -10.29 -1.45
CA ARG A 18 -19.20 -11.03 -2.67
C ARG A 18 -20.40 -11.23 -3.59
N VAL A 19 -21.58 -11.50 -3.04
CA VAL A 19 -22.82 -11.61 -3.82
C VAL A 19 -23.16 -10.25 -4.45
N LEU A 20 -23.07 -9.15 -3.68
CA LEU A 20 -23.36 -7.80 -4.17
C LEU A 20 -22.43 -7.43 -5.33
N ILE A 21 -21.13 -7.68 -5.19
CA ILE A 21 -20.14 -7.34 -6.23
C ILE A 21 -20.29 -8.22 -7.48
N SER A 22 -20.68 -9.49 -7.32
CA SER A 22 -20.74 -10.45 -8.43
C SER A 22 -22.08 -10.48 -9.18
N GLN A 23 -23.19 -10.18 -8.50
CA GLN A 23 -24.54 -10.36 -9.05
C GLN A 23 -25.31 -9.06 -9.21
N SER A 24 -24.86 -7.97 -8.59
CA SER A 24 -25.53 -6.66 -8.66
C SER A 24 -24.64 -5.61 -9.30
N THR A 25 -25.25 -4.59 -9.91
CA THR A 25 -24.54 -3.42 -10.42
C THR A 25 -24.40 -2.36 -9.32
N GLU A 26 -23.42 -1.47 -9.46
CA GLU A 26 -23.18 -0.37 -8.53
C GLU A 26 -24.45 0.44 -8.24
N ASP A 27 -25.20 0.80 -9.28
CA ASP A 27 -26.40 1.65 -9.14
C ASP A 27 -27.51 1.01 -8.32
N ILE A 28 -27.73 -0.31 -8.47
CA ILE A 28 -28.75 -1.03 -7.71
C ILE A 28 -28.39 -1.01 -6.22
N VAL A 29 -27.12 -1.28 -5.90
CA VAL A 29 -26.64 -1.29 -4.51
C VAL A 29 -26.76 0.11 -3.90
N LEU A 30 -26.32 1.16 -4.61
CA LEU A 30 -26.37 2.53 -4.12
C LEU A 30 -27.81 3.05 -3.96
N SER A 31 -28.72 2.70 -4.88
CA SER A 31 -30.15 3.07 -4.76
C SER A 31 -30.78 2.48 -3.51
N ARG A 32 -30.51 1.20 -3.21
CA ARG A 32 -31.03 0.55 -2.01
C ARG A 32 -30.45 1.12 -0.73
N ILE A 33 -29.17 1.49 -0.72
CA ILE A 33 -28.54 2.18 0.43
C ILE A 33 -29.19 3.55 0.66
N GLN A 34 -29.52 4.27 -0.41
CA GLN A 34 -30.21 5.56 -0.34
C GLN A 34 -31.64 5.42 0.18
N GLU A 35 -32.39 4.42 -0.29
CA GLU A 35 -33.77 4.13 0.16
C GLU A 35 -33.83 3.72 1.63
N LEU A 36 -32.85 2.94 2.10
CA LEU A 36 -32.77 2.48 3.48
C LEU A 36 -32.16 3.52 4.42
N SER A 37 -31.61 4.62 3.90
CA SER A 37 -31.04 5.74 4.65
C SER A 37 -30.03 5.30 5.72
N PHE A 38 -29.14 4.36 5.37
CA PHE A 38 -28.12 3.89 6.31
C PHE A 38 -27.19 5.03 6.75
N SER A 39 -27.03 5.17 8.07
CA SER A 39 -26.09 6.13 8.63
C SER A 39 -24.63 5.67 8.38
N PRO A 40 -23.74 6.56 7.89
CA PRO A 40 -22.32 6.26 7.77
C PRO A 40 -21.65 6.04 9.13
N TYR A 41 -22.35 6.39 10.22
CA TYR A 41 -21.87 6.23 11.59
C TYR A 41 -22.25 4.89 12.24
N LEU A 42 -22.81 3.94 11.48
CA LEU A 42 -23.21 2.62 11.98
C LEU A 42 -22.05 1.88 12.66
N ILE A 43 -20.85 1.99 12.10
CA ILE A 43 -19.61 1.47 12.68
C ILE A 43 -18.57 2.59 12.74
N CYS A 44 -18.61 3.40 13.79
CA CYS A 44 -17.53 4.35 14.10
C CYS A 44 -16.57 3.80 15.15
N CYS A 45 -15.36 4.36 15.21
CA CYS A 45 -14.37 4.02 16.23
C CYS A 45 -14.93 4.07 17.67
N PRO A 46 -15.74 5.08 18.09
CA PRO A 46 -16.33 5.10 19.42
C PRO A 46 -17.31 3.96 19.67
N VAL A 47 -18.11 3.57 18.66
CA VAL A 47 -19.06 2.45 18.74
C VAL A 47 -18.29 1.13 18.84
N ILE A 48 -17.22 0.97 18.07
CA ILE A 48 -16.37 -0.23 18.09
C ILE A 48 -15.67 -0.38 19.44
N ASN A 49 -15.14 0.71 20.00
CA ASN A 49 -14.51 0.70 21.33
C ASN A 49 -15.55 0.31 22.39
N ARG A 50 -16.75 0.90 22.36
CA ARG A 50 -17.85 0.52 23.26
C ARG A 50 -18.26 -0.96 23.15
N LEU A 51 -18.35 -1.50 21.94
CA LEU A 51 -18.69 -2.92 21.70
C LEU A 51 -17.57 -3.87 22.14
N ARG A 52 -16.31 -3.42 22.10
CA ARG A 52 -15.17 -4.21 22.59
C ARG A 52 -15.11 -4.23 24.11
N ASP A 53 -15.27 -3.07 24.74
CA ASP A 53 -15.10 -2.87 26.19
C ASP A 53 -16.28 -3.37 27.02
N GLY A 54 -17.41 -3.72 26.39
CA GLY A 54 -18.55 -4.31 27.08
C GLY A 54 -19.27 -3.29 27.95
N ASP A 55 -19.95 -2.35 27.30
CA ASP A 55 -21.01 -1.47 27.81
C ASP A 55 -20.96 -1.15 29.33
N SER A 56 -20.26 -0.08 29.69
CA SER A 56 -20.44 0.60 30.98
C SER A 56 -20.77 2.07 30.73
N THR A 57 -22.07 2.37 30.81
CA THR A 57 -22.65 3.67 31.18
C THR A 57 -22.03 4.90 30.49
N SER A 58 -22.45 5.17 29.27
CA SER A 58 -22.83 6.53 28.91
C SER A 58 -23.90 6.44 27.83
N THR A 59 -25.07 6.97 28.14
CA THR A 59 -26.13 7.30 27.19
C THR A 59 -25.53 7.93 25.92
N PRO A 60 -26.15 7.76 24.74
CA PRO A 60 -25.78 8.59 23.61
C PRO A 60 -26.04 10.03 24.05
N GLU A 61 -24.98 10.81 24.28
CA GLU A 61 -25.14 12.24 24.10
C GLU A 61 -25.50 12.40 22.62
N GLU A 62 -26.77 12.74 22.40
CA GLU A 62 -27.29 13.28 21.15
C GLU A 62 -26.53 14.57 20.82
N HIS A 63 -25.25 14.44 20.45
CA HIS A 63 -24.50 15.51 19.84
C HIS A 63 -24.93 15.60 18.38
N SER A 64 -26.04 16.32 18.22
CA SER A 64 -26.50 17.05 17.04
C SER A 64 -27.23 16.26 15.96
N GLU A 65 -28.56 16.28 16.08
CA GLU A 65 -29.54 16.39 14.98
C GLU A 65 -29.32 17.63 14.07
N GLY A 66 -28.08 18.12 13.91
CA GLY A 66 -27.76 19.40 13.25
C GLY A 66 -26.85 19.28 12.03
N ARG A 67 -26.30 18.09 11.73
CA ARG A 67 -25.52 17.84 10.51
C ARG A 67 -26.05 16.61 9.78
N GLN A 68 -27.32 16.66 9.34
CA GLN A 68 -27.71 15.92 8.14
C GLN A 68 -27.00 16.52 6.93
N ILE A 69 -25.67 16.39 6.87
CA ILE A 69 -24.99 16.37 5.59
C ILE A 69 -25.56 15.11 4.95
N LYS A 70 -26.37 15.26 3.91
CA LYS A 70 -26.84 14.16 3.08
C LYS A 70 -25.62 13.35 2.66
N SER A 71 -25.29 12.32 3.42
CA SER A 71 -24.12 11.49 3.15
C SER A 71 -24.43 10.71 1.89
N LEU A 72 -23.57 10.85 0.89
CA LEU A 72 -23.75 10.17 -0.38
C LEU A 72 -23.73 8.65 -0.12
N PRO A 73 -24.62 7.86 -0.74
CA PRO A 73 -24.68 6.42 -0.50
C PRO A 73 -23.34 5.73 -0.82
N GLU A 74 -22.61 6.23 -1.82
CA GLU A 74 -21.26 5.76 -2.16
C GLU A 74 -20.24 6.01 -1.03
N GLU A 75 -20.41 7.10 -0.29
CA GLU A 75 -19.53 7.49 0.80
C GLU A 75 -19.81 6.66 2.05
N THR A 76 -21.09 6.42 2.37
CA THR A 76 -21.52 5.50 3.43
C THR A 76 -20.96 4.10 3.20
N PHE A 77 -21.09 3.57 1.97
CA PHE A 77 -20.58 2.26 1.64
C PHE A 77 -19.04 2.18 1.71
N SER A 78 -18.36 3.20 1.18
CA SER A 78 -16.88 3.25 1.23
C SER A 78 -16.36 3.34 2.66
N ARG A 79 -16.97 4.17 3.51
CA ARG A 79 -16.62 4.27 4.94
C ARG A 79 -16.82 2.94 5.68
N PHE A 80 -17.92 2.25 5.41
CA PHE A 80 -18.20 0.95 6.01
C PHE A 80 -17.09 -0.06 5.70
N LEU A 81 -16.69 -0.19 4.43
CA LEU A 81 -15.64 -1.12 4.02
C LEU A 81 -14.27 -0.76 4.62
N LEU A 82 -13.91 0.53 4.63
CA LEU A 82 -12.65 0.99 5.23
C LEU A 82 -12.61 0.73 6.74
N GLN A 83 -13.74 0.93 7.42
CA GLN A 83 -13.81 0.64 8.84
C GLN A 83 -13.65 -0.85 9.13
N LEU A 84 -14.24 -1.74 8.33
CA LEU A 84 -14.05 -3.19 8.46
C LEU A 84 -12.58 -3.59 8.30
N VAL A 85 -11.88 -3.01 7.32
CA VAL A 85 -10.43 -3.20 7.17
C VAL A 85 -9.70 -2.74 8.44
N GLY A 86 -10.07 -1.58 8.98
CA GLY A 86 -9.51 -1.06 10.23
C GLY A 86 -9.71 -1.98 11.44
N ILE A 87 -10.91 -2.55 11.61
CA ILE A 87 -11.24 -3.50 12.69
C ILE A 87 -10.38 -4.76 12.56
N LEU A 88 -10.32 -5.35 11.37
CA LEU A 88 -9.55 -6.57 11.09
C LEU A 88 -8.05 -6.35 11.31
N LEU A 89 -7.51 -5.25 10.80
CA LEU A 89 -6.10 -4.91 11.00
C LEU A 89 -5.79 -4.69 12.49
N GLU A 90 -6.70 -4.06 13.24
CA GLU A 90 -6.51 -3.89 14.67
C GLU A 90 -6.50 -5.23 15.39
N ASP A 91 -7.50 -6.07 15.15
CA ASP A 91 -7.62 -7.38 15.77
C ASP A 91 -6.39 -8.27 15.49
N ILE A 92 -5.85 -8.26 14.27
CA ILE A 92 -4.67 -9.06 13.92
C ILE A 92 -3.39 -8.56 14.63
N VAL A 93 -3.29 -7.27 14.90
CA VAL A 93 -2.07 -6.66 15.45
C VAL A 93 -2.09 -6.58 16.97
N THR A 94 -3.26 -6.30 17.57
CA THR A 94 -3.38 -6.12 19.02
C THR A 94 -3.60 -7.43 19.77
N LYS A 95 -4.29 -8.41 19.16
CA LYS A 95 -4.59 -9.68 19.83
C LYS A 95 -3.37 -10.60 19.79
N GLN A 96 -2.85 -10.94 20.97
CA GLN A 96 -1.68 -11.80 21.07
C GLN A 96 -2.05 -13.27 20.79
N LEU A 97 -1.30 -13.87 19.87
CA LEU A 97 -1.36 -15.29 19.53
C LEU A 97 -1.14 -16.14 20.80
N LYS A 98 -2.03 -17.11 21.04
CA LYS A 98 -2.07 -18.03 22.21
C LYS A 98 -2.64 -17.49 23.53
N VAL A 99 -2.82 -16.18 23.70
CA VAL A 99 -3.44 -15.61 24.92
C VAL A 99 -4.93 -15.39 24.73
N GLU A 100 -5.32 -14.83 23.58
CA GLU A 100 -6.72 -14.47 23.29
C GLU A 100 -7.31 -15.25 22.11
N MET A 101 -6.46 -15.89 21.30
CA MET A 101 -6.84 -16.48 20.01
C MET A 101 -6.09 -17.79 19.74
N SER A 102 -6.83 -18.79 19.24
CA SER A 102 -6.23 -20.02 18.73
C SER A 102 -5.55 -19.79 17.38
N GLU A 103 -4.58 -20.63 17.02
CA GLU A 103 -3.87 -20.54 15.73
C GLU A 103 -4.82 -20.69 14.53
N GLN A 104 -5.87 -21.51 14.66
CA GLN A 104 -6.92 -21.66 13.65
C GLN A 104 -7.75 -20.39 13.48
N GLN A 105 -8.13 -19.74 14.59
CA GLN A 105 -8.88 -18.48 14.54
C GLN A 105 -8.03 -17.38 13.92
N HIS A 106 -6.76 -17.27 14.30
CA HIS A 106 -5.84 -16.30 13.73
C HIS A 106 -5.64 -16.50 12.21
N THR A 107 -5.52 -17.75 11.75
CA THR A 107 -5.43 -18.07 10.32
C THR A 107 -6.71 -17.65 9.58
N PHE A 108 -7.87 -17.91 10.16
CA PHE A 108 -9.16 -17.52 9.58
C PHE A 108 -9.28 -15.99 9.44
N TYR A 109 -8.91 -15.22 10.46
CA TYR A 109 -8.90 -13.75 10.38
C TYR A 109 -8.01 -13.22 9.26
N CYS A 110 -6.83 -13.83 9.06
CA CYS A 110 -5.93 -13.44 7.97
C CYS A 110 -6.57 -13.75 6.60
N GLN A 111 -7.31 -14.84 6.48
CA GLN A 111 -8.05 -15.19 5.25
C GLN A 111 -9.24 -14.25 5.01
N GLU A 112 -9.98 -13.88 6.05
CA GLU A 112 -11.07 -12.89 5.98
C GLU A 112 -10.56 -11.53 5.53
N LEU A 113 -9.43 -11.07 6.09
CA LEU A 113 -8.80 -9.84 5.62
C LEU A 113 -8.32 -9.97 4.17
N GLY A 114 -7.68 -11.07 3.80
CA GLY A 114 -7.25 -11.31 2.42
C GLY A 114 -8.42 -11.27 1.42
N THR A 115 -9.54 -11.90 1.76
CA THR A 115 -10.75 -11.88 0.93
C THR A 115 -11.38 -10.49 0.85
N LEU A 116 -11.43 -9.75 1.97
CA LEU A 116 -11.89 -8.36 1.97
C LEU A 116 -11.05 -7.47 1.06
N LEU A 117 -9.72 -7.55 1.17
CA LEU A 117 -8.80 -6.76 0.35
C LEU A 117 -8.92 -7.12 -1.13
N MET A 118 -9.09 -8.39 -1.46
CA MET A 118 -9.35 -8.83 -2.84
C MET A 118 -10.67 -8.29 -3.39
N CYS A 119 -11.74 -8.26 -2.58
CA CYS A 119 -13.00 -7.63 -2.95
C CYS A 119 -12.83 -6.12 -3.22
N LEU A 120 -12.07 -5.41 -2.39
CA LEU A 120 -11.76 -4.00 -2.59
C LEU A 120 -10.95 -3.75 -3.86
N ILE A 121 -9.92 -4.57 -4.12
CA ILE A 121 -9.15 -4.50 -5.37
C ILE A 121 -10.07 -4.70 -6.58
N HIS A 122 -11.00 -5.66 -6.52
CA HIS A 122 -11.96 -5.86 -7.60
C HIS A 122 -12.88 -4.65 -7.80
N ILE A 123 -13.41 -4.06 -6.72
CA ILE A 123 -14.25 -2.86 -6.79
C ILE A 123 -13.49 -1.72 -7.51
N PHE A 124 -12.25 -1.46 -7.10
CA PHE A 124 -11.47 -0.34 -7.63
C PHE A 124 -10.89 -0.60 -9.03
N LYS A 125 -10.49 -1.84 -9.34
CA LYS A 125 -9.84 -2.18 -10.62
C LYS A 125 -10.81 -2.52 -11.74
N SER A 126 -11.99 -3.06 -11.43
CA SER A 126 -12.96 -3.51 -12.46
C SER A 126 -13.55 -2.37 -13.30
N GLY A 127 -13.51 -1.13 -12.80
CA GLY A 127 -14.13 0.02 -13.46
C GLY A 127 -15.67 -0.01 -13.47
N MET A 128 -16.29 -1.00 -12.83
CA MET A 128 -17.74 -1.15 -12.69
C MET A 128 -18.29 -0.35 -11.50
N PHE A 129 -17.45 -0.03 -10.52
CA PHE A 129 -17.81 0.66 -9.28
C PHE A 129 -17.13 2.03 -9.17
N ARG A 130 -17.37 2.91 -10.16
CA ARG A 130 -16.63 4.17 -10.29
C ARG A 130 -17.00 5.17 -9.20
N ARG A 131 -18.26 5.21 -8.78
CA ARG A 131 -18.72 6.17 -7.75
C ARG A 131 -18.15 5.81 -6.38
N ILE A 132 -18.13 4.52 -6.05
CA ILE A 132 -17.53 3.99 -4.83
C ILE A 132 -16.01 4.23 -4.84
N THR A 133 -15.33 3.94 -5.96
CA THR A 133 -13.89 4.19 -6.10
C THR A 133 -13.55 5.67 -5.89
N ALA A 134 -14.30 6.58 -6.52
CA ALA A 134 -14.11 8.01 -6.36
C ALA A 134 -14.40 8.48 -4.92
N ALA A 135 -15.41 7.90 -4.26
CA ALA A 135 -15.72 8.19 -2.86
C ALA A 135 -14.59 7.72 -1.93
N ALA A 136 -14.08 6.50 -2.12
CA ALA A 136 -12.94 5.99 -1.38
C ALA A 136 -11.71 6.91 -1.55
N SER A 137 -11.36 7.30 -2.78
CA SER A 137 -10.26 8.24 -3.04
C SER A 137 -10.43 9.59 -2.32
N ARG A 138 -11.65 10.12 -2.24
CA ARG A 138 -11.91 11.34 -1.45
C ARG A 138 -11.72 11.09 0.05
N LEU A 139 -12.18 9.96 0.57
CA LEU A 139 -12.03 9.62 2.00
C LEU A 139 -10.56 9.42 2.41
N PHE A 140 -9.72 9.00 1.48
CA PHE A 140 -8.29 8.85 1.69
C PHE A 140 -7.51 10.18 1.61
N THR A 141 -8.03 11.19 0.89
CA THR A 141 -7.40 12.51 0.76
C THR A 141 -7.92 13.54 1.76
N VAL A 142 -9.16 13.40 2.23
CA VAL A 142 -9.71 14.25 3.28
C VAL A 142 -9.06 13.84 4.60
N ASP A 143 -8.04 14.61 4.96
CA ASP A 143 -7.32 14.45 6.21
C ASP A 143 -8.29 14.48 7.40
N SER A 144 -8.00 13.64 8.37
CA SER A 144 -8.90 13.19 9.44
C SER A 144 -9.30 14.32 10.39
N THR A 145 -10.24 15.20 10.00
CA THR A 145 -10.83 16.16 10.95
C THR A 145 -11.78 15.47 11.93
N ASP A 146 -12.31 14.31 11.55
CA ASP A 146 -13.23 13.54 12.38
C ASP A 146 -12.47 12.39 13.06
N SER A 147 -12.13 12.57 14.34
CA SER A 147 -11.48 11.57 15.20
C SER A 147 -12.31 10.28 15.40
N SER A 148 -13.53 10.26 14.86
CA SER A 148 -14.53 9.19 14.95
C SER A 148 -14.31 8.04 13.97
N PHE A 149 -13.47 8.19 12.94
CA PHE A 149 -13.20 7.15 11.93
C PHE A 149 -11.72 6.73 11.91
N TYR A 150 -11.43 5.55 11.32
CA TYR A 150 -10.03 5.18 11.04
C TYR A 150 -9.54 6.02 9.85
N GLY A 151 -8.85 7.12 10.17
CA GLY A 151 -8.15 7.93 9.16
C GLY A 151 -7.05 7.14 8.45
N LEU A 152 -6.70 7.57 7.23
CA LEU A 152 -5.60 6.98 6.47
C LEU A 152 -4.29 7.01 7.26
N GLU A 153 -4.01 8.12 7.95
CA GLU A 153 -2.89 8.17 8.88
C GLU A 153 -3.05 7.21 10.07
N ARG A 154 -4.24 6.84 10.56
CA ARG A 154 -4.32 5.82 11.63
C ARG A 154 -4.19 4.39 11.12
N LEU A 155 -4.58 4.15 9.85
CA LEU A 155 -4.38 2.87 9.15
C LEU A 155 -2.90 2.70 8.73
N ASN A 156 -2.28 3.78 8.25
CA ASN A 156 -0.90 3.83 7.75
C ASN A 156 0.14 4.18 8.83
N ALA A 157 -0.18 5.03 9.82
CA ALA A 157 0.78 5.46 10.83
C ALA A 157 1.12 4.30 11.75
N ARG A 158 2.29 3.76 11.44
CA ARG A 158 3.33 3.34 12.37
C ARG A 158 3.16 2.03 13.12
N ALA A 159 1.97 1.43 13.24
CA ALA A 159 1.82 0.20 14.04
C ALA A 159 1.30 -1.04 13.30
N ARG A 160 0.33 -0.96 12.37
CA ARG A 160 -0.38 -2.18 11.91
C ARG A 160 0.22 -2.85 10.68
N VAL A 161 0.33 -2.14 9.56
CA VAL A 161 0.90 -2.75 8.35
C VAL A 161 2.40 -3.01 8.51
N ARG A 162 3.14 -2.15 9.24
CA ARG A 162 4.56 -2.33 9.55
C ARG A 162 4.82 -3.55 10.45
N ALA A 163 3.97 -3.82 11.43
CA ALA A 163 4.04 -5.04 12.25
C ALA A 163 3.61 -6.30 11.48
N MET A 164 2.85 -6.14 10.39
CA MET A 164 2.47 -7.24 9.49
C MET A 164 3.53 -7.57 8.43
N VAL A 165 4.49 -6.68 8.14
CA VAL A 165 5.61 -6.98 7.21
C VAL A 165 6.37 -8.26 7.59
N PRO A 166 6.74 -8.49 8.87
CA PRO A 166 7.43 -9.72 9.24
C PRO A 166 6.52 -10.95 9.34
N THR A 167 5.20 -10.79 9.52
CA THR A 167 4.28 -11.92 9.80
C THR A 167 3.45 -12.34 8.58
N HIS A 168 2.92 -11.39 7.81
CA HIS A 168 2.01 -11.63 6.68
C HIS A 168 2.32 -10.74 5.46
N PRO A 169 3.42 -11.01 4.73
CA PRO A 169 3.85 -10.17 3.62
C PRO A 169 2.83 -10.08 2.47
N ALA A 170 2.05 -11.13 2.23
CA ALA A 170 1.03 -11.15 1.17
C ALA A 170 -0.10 -10.13 1.41
N LEU A 171 -0.58 -10.00 2.66
CA LEU A 171 -1.64 -9.05 3.01
C LEU A 171 -1.15 -7.61 2.86
N VAL A 172 0.12 -7.35 3.19
CA VAL A 172 0.76 -6.05 2.98
C VAL A 172 0.81 -5.69 1.49
N LEU A 173 1.14 -6.64 0.62
CA LEU A 173 1.15 -6.41 -0.83
C LEU A 173 -0.25 -6.11 -1.39
N LEU A 174 -1.29 -6.78 -0.89
CA LEU A 174 -2.68 -6.46 -1.24
C LEU A 174 -3.06 -5.04 -0.80
N TRP A 175 -2.60 -4.62 0.39
CA TRP A 175 -2.79 -3.24 0.84
C TRP A 175 -2.05 -2.23 -0.04
N CYS A 176 -0.79 -2.50 -0.39
CA CYS A 176 -0.03 -1.69 -1.34
C CYS A 176 -0.77 -1.52 -2.67
N GLN A 177 -1.38 -2.59 -3.20
CA GLN A 177 -2.18 -2.50 -4.42
C GLN A 177 -3.39 -1.57 -4.26
N ILE A 178 -4.08 -1.60 -3.12
CA ILE A 178 -5.22 -0.71 -2.84
C ILE A 178 -4.75 0.75 -2.79
N LEU A 179 -3.64 1.03 -2.11
CA LEU A 179 -3.08 2.39 -2.02
C LEU A 179 -2.76 2.95 -3.42
N LEU A 180 -2.20 2.13 -4.32
CA LEU A 180 -1.95 2.51 -5.71
C LEU A 180 -3.24 2.75 -6.50
N LEU A 181 -4.26 1.91 -6.33
CA LEU A 181 -5.56 2.09 -7.00
C LEU A 181 -6.27 3.38 -6.58
N VAL A 182 -6.05 3.80 -5.33
CA VAL A 182 -6.58 5.04 -4.77
C VAL A 182 -5.74 6.26 -5.18
N SER A 183 -4.59 6.06 -5.84
CA SER A 183 -3.58 7.07 -6.17
C SER A 183 -2.95 7.75 -4.95
N HIS A 184 -2.78 6.99 -3.86
CA HIS A 184 -2.03 7.45 -2.69
C HIS A 184 -0.53 7.11 -2.84
N THR A 185 0.22 8.06 -3.39
CA THR A 185 1.65 7.92 -3.69
C THR A 185 2.55 8.72 -2.74
N ASP A 186 2.26 8.73 -1.44
CA ASP A 186 3.15 9.38 -0.46
C ASP A 186 4.53 8.68 -0.41
N TYR A 187 5.55 9.40 -0.85
CA TYR A 187 6.94 8.93 -0.84
C TYR A 187 7.43 8.50 0.54
N ARG A 188 6.88 9.03 1.64
CA ARG A 188 7.28 8.63 3.00
C ARG A 188 6.95 7.16 3.26
N TRP A 189 5.76 6.72 2.85
CA TRP A 189 5.32 5.34 2.96
C TRP A 189 6.11 4.44 2.01
N TRP A 190 6.17 4.81 0.72
CA TRP A 190 6.82 3.99 -0.30
C TRP A 190 8.33 3.86 -0.11
N ALA A 191 9.01 4.92 0.33
CA ALA A 191 10.44 4.86 0.63
C ALA A 191 10.76 3.94 1.81
N GLU A 192 9.87 3.87 2.81
CA GLU A 192 10.04 2.98 3.95
C GLU A 192 9.81 1.51 3.58
N VAL A 193 8.77 1.23 2.79
CA VAL A 193 8.41 -0.12 2.33
C VAL A 193 9.46 -0.67 1.37
N GLN A 194 9.92 0.14 0.41
CA GLN A 194 10.91 -0.25 -0.58
C GLN A 194 12.36 -0.17 -0.07
N GLN A 195 12.56 0.33 1.16
CA GLN A 195 13.87 0.57 1.77
C GLN A 195 14.76 1.43 0.87
N THR A 196 14.22 2.54 0.37
CA THR A 196 14.98 3.46 -0.47
C THR A 196 16.25 3.89 0.26
N PRO A 197 17.45 3.62 -0.29
CA PRO A 197 18.69 4.01 0.37
C PRO A 197 18.68 5.52 0.55
N ARG A 198 18.94 6.00 1.78
CA ARG A 198 19.10 7.44 2.01
C ARG A 198 20.18 7.95 1.07
N ARG A 199 19.87 8.99 0.29
CA ARG A 199 20.79 9.64 -0.64
C ARG A 199 22.14 9.84 0.06
N ARG A 200 23.18 9.14 -0.37
CA ARG A 200 24.53 9.69 -0.26
C ARG A 200 24.50 10.96 -1.10
N SER A 201 24.48 12.11 -0.42
CA SER A 201 24.44 13.42 -1.07
C SER A 201 25.56 13.48 -2.10
N LEU A 202 25.22 13.72 -3.37
CA LEU A 202 26.19 13.93 -4.46
C LEU A 202 26.88 15.29 -4.35
N SER A 203 26.64 16.05 -3.28
CA SER A 203 27.27 17.33 -2.97
C SER A 203 28.40 17.16 -1.96
N SER A 204 29.44 16.41 -2.31
CA SER A 204 30.72 16.48 -1.61
C SER A 204 31.75 17.15 -2.52
N THR A 205 31.59 18.47 -2.72
CA THR A 205 32.74 19.29 -3.07
C THR A 205 33.75 19.15 -1.94
N LYS A 206 34.93 18.63 -2.31
CA LYS A 206 36.12 18.55 -1.47
C LYS A 206 36.37 19.92 -0.83
N SER A 207 35.94 20.10 0.41
CA SER A 207 36.41 21.18 1.27
C SER A 207 37.21 20.53 2.39
N LEU A 208 38.51 20.77 2.32
CA LEU A 208 39.51 20.36 3.28
C LEU A 208 39.18 21.00 4.64
N SER A 209 38.87 20.18 5.64
CA SER A 209 39.02 20.56 7.05
C SER A 209 39.39 19.33 7.89
N PRO A 210 40.23 19.47 8.94
CA PRO A 210 40.90 18.33 9.56
C PRO A 210 40.12 17.77 10.77
N GLN A 211 39.97 16.45 10.76
CA GLN A 211 39.75 15.50 11.88
C GLN A 211 38.57 15.71 12.85
N MET A 212 37.72 14.66 12.95
CA MET A 212 37.55 13.86 14.18
C MET A 212 37.24 12.40 13.78
N PRO A 213 37.96 11.39 14.33
CA PRO A 213 37.71 9.98 14.08
C PRO A 213 36.69 9.45 15.10
N GLY A 214 35.54 8.96 14.63
CA GLY A 214 34.52 8.45 15.55
C GLY A 214 33.17 8.30 14.88
N GLU A 215 33.09 7.38 13.92
CA GLU A 215 31.91 6.58 13.57
C GLU A 215 32.43 5.62 12.49
N GLU A 216 33.17 4.61 12.94
CA GLU A 216 33.52 3.46 12.11
C GLU A 216 32.22 2.94 11.50
N GLU A 217 32.14 3.00 10.16
CA GLU A 217 31.20 2.20 9.39
C GLU A 217 31.39 0.75 9.84
N ASP A 218 30.45 0.26 10.66
CA ASP A 218 30.42 -1.12 11.10
C ASP A 218 30.43 -2.01 9.84
N PRO A 219 31.52 -2.78 9.56
CA PRO A 219 31.64 -3.59 8.35
C PRO A 219 30.69 -4.79 8.33
N GLY A 220 29.71 -4.85 9.24
CA GLY A 220 28.69 -5.89 9.36
C GLY A 220 27.41 -5.64 8.54
N ALA A 221 27.27 -4.54 7.81
CA ALA A 221 26.04 -4.21 7.07
C ALA A 221 25.77 -5.11 5.85
N ALA A 222 26.77 -5.84 5.35
CA ALA A 222 26.63 -6.75 4.20
C ALA A 222 26.04 -8.14 4.55
N CYS A 223 25.85 -8.46 5.84
CA CYS A 223 25.45 -9.80 6.28
C CYS A 223 24.37 -9.85 7.38
N LYS A 224 23.52 -8.83 7.52
CA LYS A 224 22.20 -9.08 8.15
C LYS A 224 21.34 -9.74 7.09
N LEU A 225 21.26 -11.07 7.11
CA LEU A 225 20.31 -11.86 6.32
C LEU A 225 18.94 -11.20 6.48
N GLY A 226 18.54 -10.39 5.48
CA GLY A 226 17.31 -9.63 5.55
C GLY A 226 16.17 -10.62 5.76
N MET A 227 15.26 -10.33 6.68
CA MET A 227 14.10 -11.20 6.91
C MET A 227 13.43 -11.48 5.56
N CYS A 228 13.29 -12.75 5.16
CA CYS A 228 12.77 -13.11 3.85
C CYS A 228 11.41 -12.45 3.56
N ASN A 229 10.54 -12.38 4.57
CA ASN A 229 9.23 -11.72 4.47
C ASN A 229 9.34 -10.23 4.12
N ARG A 230 10.37 -9.55 4.63
CA ARG A 230 10.63 -8.15 4.31
C ARG A 230 11.13 -7.98 2.89
N GLU A 231 11.93 -8.92 2.38
CA GLU A 231 12.38 -8.90 0.98
C GLU A 231 11.23 -9.18 0.00
N ILE A 232 10.30 -10.07 0.36
CA ILE A 232 9.06 -10.32 -0.40
C ILE A 232 8.25 -9.03 -0.53
N VAL A 233 8.02 -8.32 0.58
CA VAL A 233 7.29 -7.03 0.54
C VAL A 233 8.06 -6.00 -0.28
N ARG A 234 9.38 -5.91 -0.11
CA ARG A 234 10.22 -4.94 -0.82
C ARG A 234 10.17 -5.12 -2.33
N ARG A 235 10.40 -6.35 -2.82
CA ARG A 235 10.35 -6.68 -4.25
C ARG A 235 8.93 -6.58 -4.81
N GLY A 236 7.95 -7.12 -4.08
CA GLY A 236 6.55 -7.08 -4.51
C GLY A 236 6.02 -5.64 -4.60
N ALA A 237 6.30 -4.79 -3.61
CA ALA A 237 5.89 -3.39 -3.62
C ALA A 237 6.53 -2.61 -4.78
N LEU A 238 7.78 -2.92 -5.14
CA LEU A 238 8.44 -2.31 -6.30
C LEU A 238 7.78 -2.76 -7.62
N ILE A 239 7.47 -4.06 -7.78
CA ILE A 239 6.78 -4.57 -8.97
C ILE A 239 5.40 -3.90 -9.14
N LEU A 240 4.64 -3.79 -8.04
CA LEU A 240 3.33 -3.12 -8.05
C LEU A 240 3.46 -1.63 -8.39
N PHE A 241 4.48 -0.96 -7.87
CA PHE A 241 4.74 0.45 -8.15
C PHE A 241 5.15 0.66 -9.62
N CYS A 242 5.93 -0.26 -10.21
CA CYS A 242 6.23 -0.25 -11.64
C CYS A 242 4.96 -0.36 -12.50
N ASP A 243 4.05 -1.29 -12.19
CA ASP A 243 2.76 -1.42 -12.89
C ASP A 243 1.96 -0.11 -12.85
N TYR A 244 1.90 0.53 -11.67
CA TYR A 244 1.21 1.80 -11.49
C TYR A 244 1.83 2.93 -12.33
N VAL A 245 3.17 3.04 -12.35
CA VAL A 245 3.86 4.06 -13.16
C VAL A 245 3.69 3.80 -14.66
N CYS A 246 3.67 2.54 -15.10
CA CYS A 246 3.36 2.19 -16.50
C CYS A 246 1.99 2.68 -16.95
N GLN A 247 0.99 2.61 -16.07
CA GLN A 247 -0.36 3.11 -16.36
C GLN A 247 -0.44 4.65 -16.29
N ASN A 248 0.46 5.28 -15.52
CA ASN A 248 0.48 6.73 -15.27
C ASN A 248 1.76 7.42 -15.76
N LEU A 249 2.25 7.07 -16.96
CA LEU A 249 3.50 7.61 -17.55
C LEU A 249 3.51 9.13 -17.81
N HIS A 250 2.37 9.80 -17.65
CA HIS A 250 2.27 11.25 -17.74
C HIS A 250 2.95 11.94 -16.55
N ASP A 251 3.05 11.26 -15.40
CA ASP A 251 3.75 11.78 -14.23
C ASP A 251 5.23 11.36 -14.25
N SER A 252 6.06 12.28 -14.73
CA SER A 252 7.51 12.09 -14.80
C SER A 252 8.20 12.05 -13.44
N GLU A 253 7.54 12.49 -12.35
CA GLU A 253 8.12 12.56 -11.01
C GLU A 253 8.32 11.14 -10.44
N HIS A 254 7.25 10.33 -10.47
CA HIS A 254 7.28 8.95 -10.00
C HIS A 254 8.25 8.09 -10.81
N LEU A 255 8.30 8.28 -12.14
CA LEU A 255 9.26 7.61 -13.01
C LEU A 255 10.70 7.95 -12.64
N THR A 256 11.00 9.24 -12.48
CA THR A 256 12.36 9.71 -12.13
C THR A 256 12.79 9.19 -10.77
N TRP A 257 11.88 9.23 -9.78
CA TRP A 257 12.13 8.73 -8.43
C TRP A 257 12.47 7.23 -8.44
N LEU A 258 11.73 6.42 -9.19
CA LEU A 258 11.94 4.97 -9.26
C LEU A 258 13.30 4.63 -9.89
N ILE A 259 13.63 5.26 -11.02
CA ILE A 259 14.90 5.02 -11.73
C ILE A 259 16.10 5.41 -10.87
N VAL A 260 16.10 6.61 -10.28
CA VAL A 260 17.27 7.13 -9.55
C VAL A 260 17.53 6.35 -8.26
N ASN A 261 16.48 5.87 -7.59
CA ASN A 261 16.60 5.25 -6.28
C ASN A 261 16.70 3.72 -6.32
N HIS A 262 16.08 3.07 -7.31
CA HIS A 262 15.87 1.61 -7.32
C HIS A 262 16.42 0.91 -8.57
N ILE A 263 17.40 1.50 -9.26
CA ILE A 263 17.99 0.94 -10.50
C ILE A 263 18.51 -0.49 -10.35
N GLN A 264 19.18 -0.81 -9.25
CA GLN A 264 19.70 -2.15 -9.00
C GLN A 264 18.58 -3.18 -8.86
N ASP A 265 17.49 -2.78 -8.19
CA ASP A 265 16.33 -3.64 -8.00
C ASP A 265 15.55 -3.85 -9.30
N LEU A 266 15.38 -2.79 -10.09
CA LEU A 266 14.79 -2.84 -11.42
C LEU A 266 15.52 -3.83 -12.33
N ILE A 267 16.86 -3.75 -12.37
CA ILE A 267 17.69 -4.68 -13.15
C ILE A 267 17.53 -6.11 -12.63
N SER A 268 17.50 -6.29 -11.31
CA SER A 268 17.36 -7.63 -10.72
C SER A 268 16.00 -8.27 -11.05
N LEU A 269 14.94 -7.44 -11.11
CA LEU A 269 13.54 -7.83 -11.33
C LEU A 269 13.10 -7.69 -12.79
N SER A 270 14.01 -7.48 -13.74
CA SER A 270 13.70 -7.29 -15.16
C SER A 270 12.99 -8.46 -15.85
N HIS A 271 12.90 -9.61 -15.19
CA HIS A 271 12.19 -10.81 -15.64
C HIS A 271 10.70 -10.79 -15.30
N GLU A 272 10.26 -9.88 -14.41
CA GLU A 272 8.87 -9.73 -14.03
C GLU A 272 8.12 -8.90 -15.08
N PRO A 273 6.94 -9.35 -15.56
CA PRO A 273 6.23 -8.66 -16.65
C PRO A 273 5.98 -7.15 -16.40
N PRO A 274 5.50 -6.71 -15.21
CA PRO A 274 5.28 -5.28 -14.98
C PRO A 274 6.55 -4.43 -15.00
N VAL A 275 7.69 -5.02 -14.62
CA VAL A 275 8.99 -4.33 -14.64
C VAL A 275 9.54 -4.28 -16.07
N GLN A 276 9.32 -5.33 -16.86
CA GLN A 276 9.67 -5.35 -18.28
C GLN A 276 8.87 -4.30 -19.08
N ASP A 277 7.57 -4.17 -18.80
CA ASP A 277 6.71 -3.15 -19.39
C ASP A 277 7.19 -1.73 -18.99
N PHE A 278 7.64 -1.57 -17.74
CA PHE A 278 8.21 -0.31 -17.26
C PHE A 278 9.50 0.05 -17.99
N ILE A 279 10.44 -0.88 -18.10
CA ILE A 279 11.70 -0.67 -18.82
C ILE A 279 11.44 -0.33 -20.29
N SER A 280 10.53 -1.04 -20.94
CA SER A 280 10.19 -0.74 -22.33
C SER A 280 9.45 0.60 -22.51
N ALA A 281 8.70 1.07 -21.51
CA ALA A 281 8.18 2.44 -21.48
C ALA A 281 9.29 3.50 -21.31
N VAL A 282 10.28 3.24 -20.47
CA VAL A 282 11.48 4.09 -20.30
C VAL A 282 12.26 4.21 -21.62
N HIS A 283 12.40 3.10 -22.35
CA HIS A 283 13.09 3.08 -23.66
C HIS A 283 12.39 3.89 -24.75
N ARG A 284 11.07 4.09 -24.65
CA ARG A 284 10.32 4.95 -25.57
C ARG A 284 10.53 6.44 -25.31
N ASN A 285 11.11 6.80 -24.16
CA ASN A 285 11.33 8.19 -23.77
C ASN A 285 12.84 8.50 -23.68
N SER A 286 13.32 9.39 -24.55
CA SER A 286 14.73 9.82 -24.63
C SER A 286 15.28 10.32 -23.29
N ALA A 287 14.52 11.14 -22.55
CA ALA A 287 14.99 11.72 -21.29
C ALA A 287 15.05 10.66 -20.17
N ALA A 288 14.04 9.80 -20.09
CA ALA A 288 14.00 8.69 -19.15
C ALA A 288 15.12 7.67 -19.41
N SER A 289 15.36 7.35 -20.69
CA SER A 289 16.49 6.51 -21.12
C SER A 289 17.84 7.10 -20.70
N GLY A 290 18.03 8.40 -20.87
CA GLY A 290 19.25 9.08 -20.40
C GLY A 290 19.44 9.00 -18.88
N LEU A 291 18.37 9.24 -18.12
CA LEU A 291 18.39 9.07 -16.65
C LEU A 291 18.69 7.63 -16.23
N PHE A 292 18.17 6.64 -16.95
CA PHE A 292 18.42 5.23 -16.68
C PHE A 292 19.90 4.88 -16.83
N ILE A 293 20.55 5.35 -17.90
CA ILE A 293 21.98 5.16 -18.13
C ILE A 293 22.81 5.84 -17.04
N GLN A 294 22.47 7.08 -16.67
CA GLN A 294 23.17 7.80 -15.60
C GLN A 294 23.03 7.09 -14.24
N ALA A 295 21.83 6.56 -13.95
CA ALA A 295 21.59 5.79 -12.74
C ALA A 295 22.44 4.51 -12.70
N ILE A 296 22.55 3.79 -13.82
CA ILE A 296 23.46 2.65 -13.99
C ILE A 296 24.90 3.09 -13.72
N GLN A 297 25.42 4.08 -14.45
CA GLN A 297 26.80 4.56 -14.28
C GLN A 297 27.13 4.93 -12.81
N SER A 298 26.20 5.56 -12.11
CA SER A 298 26.39 5.97 -10.70
C SER A 298 26.29 4.85 -9.66
N ARG A 299 25.62 3.73 -9.96
CA ARG A 299 25.32 2.65 -9.00
C ARG A 299 25.95 1.30 -9.37
N CYS A 300 26.74 1.26 -10.43
CA CYS A 300 27.29 0.03 -11.00
C CYS A 300 28.65 -0.43 -10.44
N GLU A 301 29.04 0.00 -9.24
CA GLU A 301 30.16 -0.62 -8.52
C GLU A 301 29.87 -2.11 -8.22
N ASN A 302 28.60 -2.51 -8.11
CA ASN A 302 28.15 -3.87 -7.78
C ASN A 302 27.90 -4.81 -8.99
N LEU A 303 28.26 -4.42 -10.23
CA LEU A 303 28.00 -5.22 -11.44
C LEU A 303 28.95 -6.41 -11.67
N SER A 304 29.84 -6.73 -10.72
CA SER A 304 30.82 -7.82 -10.86
C SER A 304 30.20 -9.22 -10.94
N THR A 305 28.92 -9.38 -10.58
CA THR A 305 28.24 -10.68 -10.60
C THR A 305 27.72 -10.96 -12.02
N PRO A 306 28.05 -12.12 -12.64
CA PRO A 306 27.74 -12.40 -14.05
C PRO A 306 26.24 -12.39 -14.37
N THR A 307 25.39 -12.76 -13.41
CA THR A 307 23.92 -12.72 -13.56
C THR A 307 23.38 -11.29 -13.61
N THR A 308 23.88 -10.40 -12.77
CA THR A 308 23.49 -8.98 -12.75
C THR A 308 23.98 -8.29 -14.02
N LEU A 309 25.20 -8.59 -14.49
CA LEU A 309 25.72 -8.05 -15.74
C LEU A 309 24.86 -8.49 -16.94
N LYS A 310 24.52 -9.78 -17.04
CA LYS A 310 23.63 -10.28 -18.10
C LYS A 310 22.29 -9.53 -18.12
N LYS A 311 21.66 -9.37 -16.96
CA LYS A 311 20.38 -8.65 -16.85
C LYS A 311 20.53 -7.18 -17.22
N THR A 312 21.63 -6.53 -16.83
CA THR A 312 21.91 -5.13 -17.18
C THR A 312 22.04 -4.97 -18.69
N LEU A 313 22.77 -5.86 -19.36
CA LEU A 313 22.91 -5.84 -20.82
C LEU A 313 21.56 -6.04 -21.53
N GLN A 314 20.72 -6.96 -21.04
CA GLN A 314 19.36 -7.16 -21.56
C GLN A 314 18.49 -5.90 -21.37
N CYS A 315 18.66 -5.16 -20.27
CA CYS A 315 17.98 -3.89 -20.07
C CYS A 315 18.54 -2.78 -20.98
N LEU A 316 19.81 -2.81 -21.37
CA LEU A 316 20.42 -1.78 -22.22
C LEU A 316 20.20 -2.00 -23.72
N GLU A 317 19.87 -3.22 -24.14
CA GLU A 317 19.71 -3.61 -25.56
C GLU A 317 18.63 -2.80 -26.30
N GLY A 318 17.63 -2.27 -25.58
CA GLY A 318 16.48 -1.59 -26.17
C GLY A 318 16.46 -0.07 -26.03
N ILE A 319 17.56 0.59 -25.64
CA ILE A 319 17.54 2.02 -25.33
C ILE A 319 17.18 2.91 -26.54
N HIS A 320 16.58 4.06 -26.26
CA HIS A 320 16.23 5.05 -27.26
C HIS A 320 17.46 5.49 -28.09
N LEU A 321 17.32 5.54 -29.42
CA LEU A 321 18.43 5.81 -30.35
C LEU A 321 19.14 7.15 -30.11
N SER A 322 18.44 8.14 -29.54
CA SER A 322 19.04 9.44 -29.18
C SER A 322 20.12 9.34 -28.09
N GLN A 323 20.12 8.27 -27.30
CA GLN A 323 21.07 8.03 -26.22
C GLN A 323 22.11 6.96 -26.57
N SER A 324 22.17 6.51 -27.82
CA SER A 324 23.12 5.46 -28.25
C SER A 324 24.60 5.87 -28.10
N GLY A 325 24.91 7.16 -28.00
CA GLY A 325 26.27 7.64 -27.70
C GLY A 325 26.61 7.68 -26.20
N ALA A 326 25.62 7.54 -25.32
CA ALA A 326 25.79 7.54 -23.87
C ALA A 326 25.80 6.13 -23.25
N VAL A 327 25.29 5.13 -23.99
CA VAL A 327 25.33 3.69 -23.65
C VAL A 327 26.71 3.11 -23.88
#